data_AF-A0A7U9J9F3-F1
#
_entry.id   AF-A0A7U9J9F3-F1
#
_cell.length_a   1.000
_cell.length_b   1.000
_cell.length_c   1.000
_cell.angle_alpha   90.00
_cell.angle_beta   90.00
_cell.angle_gamma   90.00
#
_symmetry.space_group_name_H-M   'P 1'
#
loop_
_entity.id
_entity.type
_entity.pdbx_description
1 polymer ?
#
loop_
_entity_poly.entity_id
_entity_poly.type
_entity_poly.pdbx_seq_one_letter_code
_entity_poly.pdbx_strand_id
1 'polypeptide(L)'
;MILNGKFILFLGLFSVAFLIVGCQNSTTNSKTTEIISLSEIEEKVIEKYLLEEVMDSNYCGEIFAAYEILGTDEIVSEVYLWALIQEYYNKGEVIEKGSGMSDPIVLHVEKNKGSLKVLGHTLLRDGSYYLKDIKELFPTNIQDKILNYPSNYISQLIE
;
A
#
# COMPACT_ATOMS: atom_id res chain seq x y z
N MET A 1 -56.03 -25.00 -56.25
CA MET A 1 -54.84 -25.83 -56.53
C MET A 1 -53.64 -24.91 -56.65
N ILE A 2 -52.54 -25.32 -56.02
CA ILE A 2 -51.33 -24.59 -55.66
C ILE A 2 -50.57 -24.09 -56.91
N LEU A 3 -50.00 -22.88 -56.94
CA LEU A 3 -48.54 -22.70 -56.98
C LEU A 3 -48.10 -21.22 -56.93
N ASN A 4 -47.19 -20.98 -55.98
CA ASN A 4 -46.41 -19.78 -55.76
C ASN A 4 -45.41 -19.53 -56.90
N GLY A 5 -45.16 -18.26 -57.22
CA GLY A 5 -44.05 -17.82 -58.06
C GLY A 5 -43.53 -16.46 -57.60
N LYS A 6 -42.36 -16.46 -56.95
CA LYS A 6 -41.65 -15.26 -56.46
C LYS A 6 -41.19 -14.38 -57.64
N PHE A 7 -41.35 -13.06 -57.53
CA PHE A 7 -40.52 -12.11 -58.28
C PHE A 7 -40.02 -11.03 -57.32
N ILE A 8 -38.71 -11.04 -57.09
CA ILE A 8 -37.97 -10.08 -56.27
C ILE A 8 -37.65 -8.88 -57.17
N LEU A 9 -37.99 -7.67 -56.73
CA LEU A 9 -37.45 -6.43 -57.28
C LEU A 9 -36.90 -5.58 -56.13
N PHE A 10 -35.57 -5.49 -56.10
CA PHE A 10 -34.78 -4.60 -55.26
C PHE A 10 -34.85 -3.17 -55.80
N LEU A 11 -35.24 -2.21 -54.97
CA LEU A 11 -34.88 -0.78 -55.04
C LEU A 11 -35.08 -0.27 -53.60
N GLY A 12 -34.06 -0.10 -52.77
CA GLY A 12 -32.98 0.84 -52.97
C GLY A 12 -33.31 2.15 -52.24
N LEU A 13 -33.24 2.17 -50.91
CA LEU A 13 -33.01 3.43 -50.19
C LEU A 13 -32.09 3.22 -48.98
N PHE A 14 -30.84 3.50 -49.28
CA PHE A 14 -29.75 3.92 -48.43
C PHE A 14 -30.25 4.80 -47.26
N SER A 15 -30.12 4.33 -46.03
CA SER A 15 -29.85 5.24 -44.91
C SER A 15 -29.07 4.47 -43.85
N VAL A 16 -27.76 4.44 -44.09
CA VAL A 16 -26.74 4.05 -43.13
C VAL A 16 -26.76 5.10 -42.03
N ALA A 17 -27.45 4.83 -40.93
CA ALA A 17 -27.27 5.57 -39.68
C ALA A 17 -26.02 5.00 -38.98
N PHE A 18 -24.88 5.59 -39.34
CA PHE A 18 -23.60 5.41 -38.67
C PHE A 18 -23.64 6.08 -37.28
N LEU A 19 -23.01 5.39 -36.32
CA LEU A 19 -22.35 5.93 -35.12
C LEU A 19 -23.23 6.48 -33.99
N ILE A 20 -23.24 5.74 -32.87
CA ILE A 20 -22.46 6.14 -31.68
C ILE A 20 -22.27 4.91 -30.77
N VAL A 21 -21.17 4.17 -30.98
CA VAL A 21 -20.58 3.37 -29.91
C VAL A 21 -19.78 4.35 -29.06
N GLY A 22 -20.42 4.91 -28.03
CA GLY A 22 -19.75 5.69 -27.00
C GLY A 22 -19.10 4.75 -26.00
N CYS A 23 -17.93 4.19 -26.32
CA CYS A 23 -17.04 3.70 -25.27
C CYS A 23 -16.50 4.93 -24.53
N GLN A 24 -17.07 5.22 -23.37
CA GLN A 24 -16.42 6.10 -22.40
C GLN A 24 -15.14 5.40 -21.96
N ASN A 25 -14.02 5.80 -22.54
CA ASN A 25 -12.72 5.54 -21.94
C ASN A 25 -12.65 6.43 -20.71
N SER A 26 -13.10 5.89 -19.58
CA SER A 26 -12.70 6.37 -18.27
C SER A 26 -11.19 6.21 -18.22
N THR A 27 -10.46 7.28 -18.54
CA THR A 27 -9.05 7.40 -18.17
C THR A 27 -9.02 7.54 -16.65
N THR A 28 -9.20 6.43 -15.95
CA THR A 28 -8.66 6.29 -14.61
C THR A 28 -7.15 6.38 -14.79
N ASN A 29 -6.56 7.51 -14.39
CA ASN A 29 -5.14 7.56 -14.06
C ASN A 29 -4.93 6.62 -12.86
N SER A 30 -5.01 5.32 -13.11
CA SER A 30 -4.43 4.33 -12.22
C SER A 30 -2.94 4.55 -12.35
N LYS A 31 -2.37 5.34 -11.44
CA LYS A 31 -0.93 5.27 -11.14
C LYS A 31 -0.65 3.78 -10.99
N THR A 32 -0.02 3.20 -12.01
CA THR A 32 0.27 1.78 -12.01
C THR A 32 1.50 1.68 -11.13
N THR A 33 1.25 1.42 -9.86
CA THR A 33 2.26 1.16 -8.85
C THR A 33 2.95 -0.14 -9.25
N GLU A 34 4.11 -0.06 -9.91
CA GLU A 34 4.97 -1.21 -10.07
C GLU A 34 5.42 -1.64 -8.67
N ILE A 35 5.00 -2.84 -8.27
CA ILE A 35 5.31 -3.40 -6.96
C ILE A 35 6.79 -3.79 -6.97
N ILE A 36 7.61 -3.05 -6.22
CA ILE A 36 8.95 -3.48 -5.83
C ILE A 36 8.81 -4.81 -5.09
N SER A 37 9.32 -5.87 -5.70
CA SER A 37 9.65 -7.08 -4.97
C SER A 37 10.88 -6.79 -4.11
N LEU A 38 10.73 -6.96 -2.80
CA LEU A 38 11.82 -6.88 -1.84
C LEU A 38 12.45 -8.28 -1.68
N SER A 39 13.77 -8.33 -1.68
CA SER A 39 14.53 -9.51 -1.29
C SER A 39 14.69 -9.57 0.22
N GLU A 40 14.99 -10.76 0.75
CA GLU A 40 15.24 -10.97 2.18
C GLU A 40 16.34 -10.04 2.74
N ILE A 41 17.33 -9.69 1.93
CA ILE A 41 18.39 -8.76 2.32
C ILE A 41 17.84 -7.34 2.48
N GLU A 42 16.95 -6.90 1.58
CA GLU A 42 16.33 -5.58 1.63
C GLU A 42 15.35 -5.47 2.81
N GLU A 43 14.61 -6.55 3.12
CA GLU A 43 13.75 -6.63 4.30
C GLU A 43 14.55 -6.51 5.60
N LYS A 44 15.72 -7.16 5.70
CA LYS A 44 16.62 -6.98 6.87
C LYS A 44 17.13 -5.55 7.04
N VAL A 45 17.33 -4.82 5.94
CA VAL A 45 17.68 -3.39 6.00
C VAL A 45 16.53 -2.57 6.56
N ILE A 46 15.29 -2.87 6.14
CA ILE A 46 14.09 -2.23 6.66
C ILE A 46 13.92 -2.54 8.15
N GLU A 47 13.99 -3.81 8.55
CA GLU A 47 13.87 -4.24 9.94
C GLU A 47 14.86 -3.49 10.84
N LYS A 48 16.15 -3.47 10.44
CA LYS A 48 17.18 -2.73 11.17
C LYS A 48 16.83 -1.25 11.32
N TYR A 49 16.37 -0.61 10.25
CA TYR A 49 15.98 0.80 10.28
C TYR A 49 14.82 1.05 11.24
N LEU A 50 13.80 0.18 11.27
CA LEU A 50 12.67 0.30 12.20
C LEU A 50 13.11 0.22 13.67
N LEU A 51 14.08 -0.65 13.97
CA LEU A 51 14.62 -0.84 15.33
C LEU A 51 15.49 0.33 15.82
N GLU A 52 16.17 1.01 14.91
CA GLU A 52 17.20 2.00 15.25
C GLU A 52 16.72 3.46 15.10
N GLU A 53 15.79 3.75 14.18
CA GLU A 53 15.58 5.13 13.70
C GLU A 53 14.14 5.65 13.81
N VAL A 54 13.15 4.80 14.05
CA VAL A 54 11.73 5.22 14.02
C VAL A 54 11.20 5.65 15.40
N MET A 55 11.59 4.94 16.45
CA MET A 55 11.10 5.21 17.80
C MET A 55 12.24 5.15 18.80
N ASP A 56 12.36 6.21 19.62
CA ASP A 56 13.28 6.20 20.75
C ASP A 56 12.74 5.38 21.92
N SER A 57 13.68 4.75 22.62
CA SER A 57 13.42 4.13 23.93
C SER A 57 13.23 5.21 24.99
N ASN A 58 12.10 5.18 25.71
CA ASN A 58 11.82 6.14 26.78
C ASN A 58 12.32 5.68 28.15
N TYR A 59 12.56 4.37 28.32
CA TYR A 59 12.97 3.74 29.57
C TYR A 59 14.34 3.06 29.48
N CYS A 60 15.14 3.41 28.47
CA CYS A 60 16.40 2.73 28.14
C CYS A 60 16.25 1.21 27.97
N GLY A 61 15.07 0.77 27.51
CA GLY A 61 14.78 -0.60 27.14
C GLY A 61 15.25 -0.96 25.72
N GLU A 62 14.95 -2.20 25.34
CA GLU A 62 15.21 -2.74 24.02
C GLU A 62 13.98 -2.59 23.12
N ILE A 63 14.21 -2.18 21.87
CA ILE A 63 13.17 -2.01 20.87
C ILE A 63 12.99 -3.30 20.07
N PHE A 64 11.74 -3.68 19.84
CA PHE A 64 11.35 -4.78 18.96
C PHE A 64 10.38 -4.26 17.91
N ALA A 65 10.46 -4.82 16.70
CA ALA A 65 9.59 -4.44 15.59
C ALA A 65 9.02 -5.69 14.90
N ALA A 66 7.73 -5.63 14.57
CA ALA A 66 7.06 -6.53 13.63
C ALA A 66 6.38 -5.66 12.57
N TYR A 67 6.37 -6.09 11.32
CA TYR A 67 5.83 -5.27 10.24
C TYR A 67 5.27 -6.09 9.09
N GLU A 68 4.37 -5.46 8.32
CA GLU A 68 3.87 -5.95 7.05
C GLU A 68 4.15 -4.92 5.96
N ILE A 69 4.77 -5.35 4.87
CA ILE A 69 4.90 -4.52 3.66
C ILE A 69 3.55 -4.48 2.95
N LEU A 70 2.92 -3.31 2.93
CA LEU A 70 1.63 -3.09 2.30
C LEU A 70 1.77 -2.88 0.78
N GLY A 71 2.89 -2.29 0.37
CA GLY A 71 3.24 -2.08 -1.02
C GLY A 71 4.45 -1.17 -1.18
N THR A 72 4.77 -0.84 -2.42
CA THR A 72 5.99 -0.14 -2.80
C THR A 72 5.74 0.67 -4.07
N ASP A 73 6.42 1.80 -4.25
CA ASP A 73 6.29 2.65 -5.43
C ASP A 73 7.69 3.06 -5.94
N GLU A 74 8.07 2.54 -7.11
CA GLU A 74 9.36 2.82 -7.73
C GLU A 74 9.50 4.26 -8.24
N ILE A 75 8.40 4.88 -8.64
CA ILE A 75 8.42 6.21 -9.28
C ILE A 75 8.80 7.28 -8.25
N VAL A 76 8.26 7.17 -7.04
CA VAL A 76 8.57 8.09 -5.93
C VAL A 76 9.57 7.50 -4.93
N SER A 77 10.02 6.27 -5.15
CA SER A 77 10.99 5.57 -4.30
C SER A 77 10.52 5.44 -2.84
N GLU A 78 9.33 4.88 -2.67
CA GLU A 78 8.70 4.70 -1.36
C GLU A 78 8.37 3.22 -1.07
N VAL A 79 8.46 2.84 0.20
CA VAL A 79 7.94 1.56 0.73
C VAL A 79 6.88 1.89 1.77
N TYR A 80 5.68 1.34 1.62
CA TYR A 80 4.58 1.52 2.54
C TYR A 80 4.42 0.28 3.39
N LEU A 81 4.43 0.44 4.70
CA LEU A 81 4.34 -0.67 5.64
C LEU A 81 3.43 -0.33 6.80
N TRP A 82 2.89 -1.35 7.46
CA TRP A 82 2.34 -1.24 8.80
C TRP A 82 3.35 -1.82 9.77
N ALA A 83 3.78 -1.07 10.78
CA ALA A 83 4.73 -1.54 11.79
C ALA A 83 4.11 -1.45 13.18
N LEU A 84 4.37 -2.48 13.99
CA LEU A 84 4.33 -2.41 15.44
C LEU A 84 5.74 -2.38 15.98
N ILE A 85 6.05 -1.32 16.71
CA ILE A 85 7.33 -1.10 17.34
C ILE A 85 7.07 -0.94 18.83
N GLN A 86 7.78 -1.69 19.67
CA GLN A 86 7.53 -1.76 21.11
C GLN A 86 8.85 -1.83 21.87
N GLU A 87 9.02 -0.94 22.84
CA GLU A 87 10.06 -1.00 23.85
C GLU A 87 9.68 -2.01 24.93
N TYR A 88 10.65 -2.81 25.37
CA TYR A 88 10.58 -3.61 26.59
C TYR A 88 11.76 -3.27 27.50
N TYR A 89 11.50 -3.11 28.79
CA TYR A 89 12.53 -2.72 29.76
C TYR A 89 12.41 -3.51 31.06
N ASN A 90 13.54 -3.65 31.77
CA ASN A 90 13.58 -4.33 33.06
C ASN A 90 13.11 -3.38 34.17
N LYS A 91 12.18 -3.85 35.00
CA LYS A 91 11.75 -3.17 36.22
C LYS A 91 11.88 -4.11 37.40
N GLY A 92 13.08 -4.16 37.97
CA GLY A 92 13.44 -5.19 38.94
C GLY A 92 13.58 -6.54 38.24
N GLU A 93 12.81 -7.54 38.68
CA GLU A 93 12.86 -8.91 38.14
C GLU A 93 11.83 -9.17 37.02
N VAL A 94 11.03 -8.16 36.65
CA VAL A 94 10.01 -8.29 35.60
C VAL A 94 10.36 -7.46 34.37
N ILE A 95 9.97 -7.98 33.20
CA ILE A 95 10.00 -7.24 31.94
C ILE A 95 8.67 -6.50 31.80
N GLU A 96 8.70 -5.18 31.61
CA GLU A 96 7.53 -4.35 31.34
C GLU A 96 7.58 -3.79 29.91
N LYS A 97 6.39 -3.47 29.37
CA LYS A 97 6.26 -2.71 28.11
C LYS A 97 6.49 -1.23 28.36
N GLY A 98 7.38 -0.62 27.57
CA GLY A 98 7.69 0.81 27.53
C GLY A 98 6.90 1.55 26.45
N SER A 99 7.55 2.50 25.76
CA SER A 99 6.97 3.17 24.59
C SER A 99 6.60 2.18 23.49
N GLY A 100 5.56 2.48 22.71
CA GLY A 100 5.18 1.66 21.58
C GLY A 100 4.25 2.38 20.62
N MET A 101 4.24 1.94 19.37
CA MET A 101 3.39 2.45 18.30
C MET A 101 2.97 1.31 17.38
N SER A 102 1.78 1.43 16.79
CA SER A 102 1.30 0.52 15.75
C SER A 102 0.66 1.34 14.66
N ASP A 103 1.44 1.70 13.64
CA ASP A 103 1.00 2.66 12.64
C ASP A 103 1.50 2.31 11.24
N PRO A 104 0.78 2.79 10.20
CA PRO A 104 1.31 2.85 8.86
C PRO A 104 2.50 3.83 8.80
N ILE A 105 3.52 3.45 8.04
CA ILE A 105 4.76 4.22 7.85
C ILE A 105 5.05 4.29 6.35
N VAL A 106 5.46 5.47 5.90
CA VAL A 106 6.09 5.65 4.59
C VAL A 106 7.60 5.69 4.78
N LEU A 107 8.32 4.73 4.21
CA LEU A 107 9.77 4.78 4.13
C LEU A 107 10.19 5.39 2.79
N HIS A 108 11.08 6.36 2.86
CA HIS A 108 11.76 6.95 1.71
C HIS A 108 13.01 6.13 1.44
N VAL A 109 13.14 5.56 0.25
CA VAL A 109 14.24 4.63 -0.06
C VAL A 109 15.03 5.06 -1.28
N GLU A 110 16.26 4.55 -1.38
CA GLU A 110 17.03 4.52 -2.61
C GLU A 110 17.27 3.05 -2.96
N LYS A 111 16.85 2.62 -4.16
CA LYS A 111 17.05 1.25 -4.64
C LYS A 111 18.00 1.25 -5.85
N ASN A 112 19.11 0.54 -5.70
CA ASN A 112 20.09 0.31 -6.77
C ASN A 112 20.26 -1.20 -6.93
N LYS A 113 20.26 -1.74 -8.16
CA LYS A 113 20.35 -3.19 -8.49
C LYS A 113 20.79 -4.12 -7.34
N GLY A 114 19.82 -4.66 -6.59
CA GLY A 114 20.03 -5.62 -5.49
C GLY A 114 20.39 -5.03 -4.13
N SER A 115 20.27 -3.72 -3.95
CA SER A 115 20.52 -3.00 -2.70
C SER A 115 19.43 -1.97 -2.46
N LEU A 116 19.00 -1.87 -1.21
CA LEU A 116 18.07 -0.88 -0.71
C LEU A 116 18.75 -0.09 0.41
N LYS A 117 18.55 1.22 0.41
CA LYS A 117 18.92 2.10 1.50
C LYS A 117 17.69 2.87 1.94
N VAL A 118 17.38 2.86 3.23
CA VAL A 118 16.35 3.75 3.80
C VAL A 118 16.98 5.12 4.03
N LEU A 119 16.36 6.16 3.47
CA LEU A 119 16.78 7.55 3.55
C LEU A 119 16.09 8.29 4.70
N GLY A 120 14.89 7.84 5.07
CA GLY A 120 14.07 8.47 6.10
C GLY A 120 12.68 7.83 6.16
N HIS A 121 11.83 8.35 7.04
CA HIS A 121 10.45 7.92 7.16
C HIS A 121 9.50 9.09 7.42
N THR A 122 8.21 8.89 7.11
CA THR A 122 7.11 9.78 7.48
C THR A 122 6.11 9.00 8.34
N LEU A 123 5.84 9.53 9.54
CA LEU A 123 4.76 9.07 10.40
C LEU A 123 3.50 9.90 10.16
N LEU A 124 2.33 9.28 10.38
CA LEU A 124 1.06 9.98 10.38
C LEU A 124 0.93 10.80 11.66
N ARG A 125 0.19 11.90 11.56
CA ARG A 125 -0.18 12.69 12.72
C ARG A 125 -1.41 12.10 13.39
N ASP A 126 -1.44 12.23 14.71
CA ASP A 126 -2.53 11.71 15.52
C ASP A 126 -3.86 12.45 15.32
N GLY A 127 -4.94 11.79 15.77
CA GLY A 127 -6.25 12.39 15.92
C GLY A 127 -6.90 12.77 14.60
N SER A 128 -7.42 14.00 14.49
CA SER A 128 -8.20 14.45 13.34
C SER A 128 -7.37 14.58 12.04
N TYR A 129 -6.04 14.56 12.14
CA TYR A 129 -5.14 14.59 10.99
C TYR A 129 -4.89 13.21 10.38
N TYR A 130 -5.09 12.13 11.14
CA TYR A 130 -4.72 10.77 10.74
C TYR A 130 -5.34 10.36 9.41
N LEU A 131 -6.66 10.49 9.26
CA LEU A 131 -7.36 10.13 8.02
C LEU A 131 -6.95 11.02 6.84
N LYS A 132 -6.57 12.27 7.11
CA LYS A 132 -6.07 13.18 6.07
C LYS A 132 -4.70 12.72 5.58
N ASP A 133 -3.81 12.39 6.50
CA ASP A 133 -2.46 11.91 6.18
C ASP A 133 -2.50 10.60 5.38
N ILE A 134 -3.40 9.67 5.73
CA ILE A 134 -3.64 8.46 4.92
C ILE A 134 -3.92 8.82 3.46
N LYS A 135 -4.82 9.77 3.23
CA LYS A 135 -5.26 10.15 1.87
C LYS A 135 -4.19 10.89 1.08
N GLU A 136 -3.34 11.65 1.77
CA GLU A 136 -2.31 12.47 1.13
C GLU A 136 -1.01 11.69 0.88
N LEU A 137 -0.64 10.77 1.78
CA LEU A 137 0.66 10.09 1.75
C LEU A 137 0.62 8.72 1.05
N PHE A 138 -0.52 8.04 0.99
CA PHE A 138 -0.58 6.66 0.50
C PHE A 138 -1.32 6.56 -0.84
N PRO A 139 -0.90 5.67 -1.76
CA PRO A 139 -1.68 5.32 -2.94
C PRO A 139 -3.03 4.71 -2.56
N THR A 140 -4.07 4.91 -3.38
CA THR A 140 -5.45 4.49 -3.08
C THR A 140 -5.56 3.00 -2.73
N ASN A 141 -4.86 2.13 -3.43
CA ASN A 141 -4.84 0.69 -3.13
C ASN A 141 -4.21 0.35 -1.77
N ILE A 142 -3.34 1.21 -1.24
CA ILE A 142 -2.74 1.07 0.08
C ILE A 142 -3.61 1.72 1.16
N GLN A 143 -4.27 2.84 0.84
CA GLN A 143 -5.25 3.47 1.74
C GLN A 143 -6.32 2.46 2.18
N ASP A 144 -6.86 1.68 1.24
CA ASP A 144 -7.88 0.67 1.55
C ASP A 144 -7.35 -0.43 2.47
N LYS A 145 -6.08 -0.83 2.32
CA LYS A 145 -5.44 -1.81 3.22
C LYS A 145 -5.30 -1.25 4.63
N ILE A 146 -4.85 0.00 4.76
CA ILE A 146 -4.66 0.69 6.05
C ILE A 146 -6.00 0.88 6.76
N LEU A 147 -7.03 1.36 6.06
CA LEU A 147 -8.33 1.67 6.66
C LEU A 147 -9.12 0.42 7.08
N ASN A 148 -8.82 -0.73 6.46
CA ASN A 148 -9.41 -2.02 6.80
C ASN A 148 -8.44 -2.93 7.57
N TYR A 149 -7.32 -2.38 8.04
CA TYR A 149 -6.24 -3.19 8.60
C TYR A 149 -6.72 -3.86 9.90
N PRO A 150 -6.70 -5.20 9.99
CA PRO A 150 -7.21 -5.90 11.16
C PRO A 150 -6.28 -5.65 12.35
N SER A 151 -6.81 -5.07 13.43
CA SER A 151 -6.03 -4.83 14.66
C SER A 151 -5.48 -6.11 15.30
N ASN A 152 -6.02 -7.27 14.97
CA ASN A 152 -5.58 -8.58 15.46
C ASN A 152 -4.51 -9.26 14.59
N TYR A 153 -4.16 -8.70 13.42
CA TYR A 153 -3.21 -9.33 12.50
C TYR A 153 -1.77 -9.16 12.97
N ILE A 154 -1.43 -7.96 13.47
CA ILE A 154 -0.10 -7.66 13.98
C ILE A 154 0.25 -8.47 15.23
N SER A 155 -0.72 -8.69 16.13
CA SER A 155 -0.48 -9.51 17.32
C SER A 155 -0.04 -10.93 16.98
N GLN A 156 -0.42 -11.45 15.79
CA GLN A 156 0.00 -12.77 15.32
C GLN A 156 1.40 -12.78 14.73
N LEU A 157 1.98 -11.62 14.38
CA LEU A 157 3.37 -11.52 13.89
C LEU A 157 4.40 -11.57 15.03
N ILE A 158 3.96 -11.46 16.28
CA ILE A 158 4.81 -11.44 17.48
C ILE A 158 4.82 -12.81 18.20
N GLU A 159 3.90 -13.72 17.85
CA GLU A 159 3.82 -15.09 18.40
C GLU A 159 4.76 -16.06 17.67
#